data_AF-A0A645C2K0-F1
#
_entry.id   AF-A0A645C2K0-F1
#
_cell.length_a   1.000
_cell.length_b   1.000
_cell.length_c   1.000
_cell.angle_alpha   90.00
_cell.angle_beta   90.00
_cell.angle_gamma   90.00
#
_symmetry.space_group_name_H-M   'P 1'
#
loop_
_entity.id
_entity.type
_entity.pdbx_description
1 polymer ?
#
loop_
_entity_poly.entity_id
_entity_poly.type
_entity_poly.pdbx_seq_one_letter_code
_entity_poly.pdbx_strand_id
1 'polypeptide(L)'
;MLNDGSGLGQGLGRGMGNSTDTDTVKNRGQVAGFRQTVGEIISLDAKSITVKMSDGSSKIVLISDSTTVNQSVAATKNDLKVGLNVAVRGDQNTDGSVTSSNIEINPHVATITPTVKQ
;
A
#
# COMPACT_ATOMS: atom_id res chain seq x y z
N MET A 1 58.66 -46.85 -6.18
CA MET A 1 58.07 -48.13 -6.65
C MET A 1 56.87 -48.38 -5.74
N LEU A 2 55.70 -47.86 -6.11
CA LEU A 2 54.58 -48.60 -6.73
C LEU A 2 54.15 -49.80 -5.88
N ASN A 3 53.03 -49.71 -5.15
CA ASN A 3 51.73 -50.15 -5.66
C ASN A 3 50.59 -49.94 -4.63
N ASP A 4 49.41 -49.70 -5.20
CA ASP A 4 48.12 -49.33 -4.65
C ASP A 4 47.45 -50.36 -3.73
N GLY A 5 46.61 -49.83 -2.82
CA GLY A 5 45.75 -50.60 -1.92
C GLY A 5 44.49 -49.84 -1.50
N SER A 6 43.41 -50.08 -2.24
CA SER A 6 42.01 -50.17 -1.79
C SER A 6 41.35 -48.98 -1.06
N GLY A 7 40.51 -48.25 -1.80
CA GLY A 7 39.05 -48.41 -1.69
C GLY A 7 38.31 -47.67 -0.58
N LEU A 8 37.59 -46.60 -0.97
CA LEU A 8 36.28 -46.14 -0.46
C LEU A 8 35.70 -45.29 -1.63
N GLY A 9 34.55 -45.55 -2.25
CA GLY A 9 33.26 -45.91 -1.66
C GLY A 9 32.46 -44.63 -1.38
N GLN A 10 31.35 -44.44 -2.11
CA GLN A 10 30.35 -43.35 -2.05
C GLN A 10 30.72 -42.12 -2.92
N GLY A 11 30.00 -41.75 -3.98
CA GLY A 11 28.57 -41.87 -4.22
C GLY A 11 27.87 -40.59 -3.74
N LEU A 12 27.12 -39.96 -4.65
CA LEU A 12 26.21 -38.82 -4.50
C LEU A 12 26.81 -37.46 -4.87
N GLY A 13 26.50 -37.04 -6.10
CA GLY A 13 26.64 -35.66 -6.51
C GLY A 13 25.63 -34.74 -5.82
N ARG A 14 25.89 -33.44 -5.91
CA ARG A 14 24.90 -32.38 -6.09
C ARG A 14 25.65 -31.09 -6.38
N GLY A 15 25.29 -30.46 -7.50
CA GLY A 15 25.87 -29.20 -7.93
C GLY A 15 25.61 -28.08 -6.93
N MET A 16 26.62 -27.24 -6.78
CA MET A 16 26.52 -25.93 -6.11
C MET A 16 26.94 -24.86 -7.11
N GLY A 17 26.02 -24.59 -8.04
CA GLY A 17 25.96 -23.29 -8.70
C GLY A 17 25.34 -22.31 -7.71
N ASN A 18 26.17 -21.61 -6.93
CA ASN A 18 25.73 -20.47 -6.15
C ASN A 18 25.67 -19.25 -7.07
N SER A 19 24.74 -19.30 -8.04
CA SER A 19 24.23 -18.10 -8.68
C SER A 19 23.42 -17.38 -7.62
N THR A 20 24.00 -16.31 -7.11
CA THR A 20 23.34 -15.31 -6.29
C THR A 20 22.11 -14.82 -7.06
N ASP A 21 20.97 -15.43 -6.78
CA ASP A 21 19.66 -15.07 -7.33
C ASP A 21 19.23 -13.75 -6.67
N THR A 22 19.74 -12.64 -7.22
CA THR A 22 19.35 -11.26 -6.87
C THR A 22 18.02 -10.85 -7.52
N ASP A 23 17.17 -11.80 -7.93
CA ASP A 23 15.88 -11.52 -8.57
C ASP A 23 14.69 -11.40 -7.60
N THR A 24 14.92 -11.06 -6.32
CA THR A 24 13.85 -10.61 -5.40
C THR A 24 13.73 -9.09 -5.25
N VAL A 25 14.40 -8.30 -6.10
CA VAL A 25 14.13 -6.85 -6.22
C VAL A 25 13.21 -6.58 -7.41
N LYS A 26 12.03 -7.19 -7.42
CA LYS A 26 10.93 -6.79 -8.32
C LYS A 26 9.71 -6.44 -7.47
N ASN A 27 9.43 -5.13 -7.42
CA ASN A 27 8.17 -4.51 -7.03
C ASN A 27 7.70 -4.63 -5.58
N ARG A 28 8.43 -3.96 -4.68
CA ARG A 28 7.89 -3.49 -3.40
C ARG A 28 7.11 -2.17 -3.55
N GLY A 29 6.05 -2.12 -4.38
CA GLY A 29 5.29 -0.85 -4.45
C GLY A 29 4.11 -0.65 -5.40
N GLN A 30 3.65 -1.63 -6.18
CA GLN A 30 2.43 -1.43 -6.99
C GLN A 30 1.59 -2.70 -6.99
N VAL A 31 0.61 -2.75 -6.08
CA VAL A 31 -0.49 -3.70 -6.11
C VAL A 31 -1.27 -3.44 -7.40
N ALA A 32 -1.14 -4.33 -8.38
CA ALA A 32 -1.86 -4.26 -9.64
C ALA A 32 -3.37 -4.33 -9.37
N GLY A 33 -4.04 -3.18 -9.39
CA GLY A 33 -5.48 -3.06 -9.13
C GLY A 33 -5.93 -1.73 -8.55
N PHE A 34 -5.05 -1.02 -7.83
CA PHE A 34 -5.39 0.32 -7.30
C PHE A 34 -4.99 1.42 -8.29
N ARG A 35 -5.85 1.66 -9.29
CA ARG A 35 -5.73 2.84 -10.16
C ARG A 35 -6.64 3.94 -9.62
N GLN A 36 -6.11 4.79 -8.74
CA GLN A 36 -6.82 5.99 -8.31
C GLN A 36 -6.91 6.98 -9.49
N THR A 37 -8.11 7.52 -9.72
CA THR A 37 -8.31 8.63 -10.65
C THR A 37 -8.26 9.91 -9.82
N VAL A 38 -7.23 10.73 -10.05
CA VAL A 38 -6.99 11.98 -9.33
C VAL A 38 -7.05 13.13 -10.32
N GLY A 39 -7.86 14.13 -10.02
CA GLY A 39 -8.04 15.27 -10.91
C GLY A 39 -9.16 16.20 -10.46
N GLU A 40 -9.48 17.15 -11.34
CA GLU A 40 -10.53 18.15 -11.14
C GLU A 40 -11.85 17.65 -11.77
N ILE A 41 -12.97 17.80 -11.06
CA ILE A 41 -14.29 17.49 -11.62
C ILE A 41 -14.72 18.63 -12.54
N ILE A 42 -14.90 18.34 -13.83
CA ILE A 42 -15.29 19.32 -14.86
C ILE A 42 -16.74 19.16 -15.35
N SER A 43 -17.39 18.05 -15.01
CA SER A 43 -18.83 17.83 -15.25
C SER A 43 -19.40 16.88 -14.21
N LEU A 44 -20.68 17.08 -13.87
CA LEU A 44 -21.43 16.27 -12.92
C LEU A 44 -22.81 15.93 -13.49
N ASP A 45 -23.12 14.64 -13.50
CA ASP A 45 -24.42 14.07 -13.87
C ASP A 45 -24.97 13.23 -12.71
N ALA A 46 -26.22 12.75 -12.83
CA ALA A 46 -26.89 12.01 -11.77
C ALA A 46 -26.18 10.71 -11.33
N LYS A 47 -25.42 10.07 -12.24
CA LYS A 47 -24.74 8.78 -12.00
C LYS A 47 -23.28 8.78 -12.46
N SER A 48 -22.73 9.95 -12.79
CA SER A 48 -21.35 10.05 -13.28
C SER A 48 -20.74 11.42 -13.03
N ILE A 49 -19.42 11.44 -12.93
CA ILE A 49 -18.61 12.66 -12.97
C ILE A 49 -17.56 12.55 -14.07
N THR A 50 -17.23 13.68 -14.69
CA THR A 50 -16.08 13.75 -15.59
C THR A 50 -14.93 14.42 -14.86
N VAL A 51 -13.82 13.71 -14.74
CA VAL A 51 -12.60 14.16 -14.06
C VAL A 51 -11.55 14.48 -15.11
N LYS A 52 -11.07 15.72 -15.12
CA LYS A 52 -9.88 16.16 -15.84
C LYS A 52 -8.65 15.79 -15.01
N MET A 53 -7.82 14.91 -15.56
CA MET A 53 -6.60 14.45 -14.90
C MET A 53 -5.44 15.41 -15.16
N SER A 54 -4.38 15.29 -14.35
CA SER A 54 -3.19 16.16 -14.44
C SER A 54 -2.40 16.01 -15.75
N ASP A 55 -2.60 14.91 -16.48
CA ASP A 55 -2.01 14.66 -17.81
C ASP A 55 -2.78 15.36 -18.94
N GLY A 56 -3.85 16.10 -18.63
CA GLY A 56 -4.69 16.80 -19.59
C GLY A 56 -5.79 15.94 -20.22
N SER A 57 -5.82 14.64 -19.97
CA SER A 57 -6.90 13.75 -20.42
C SER A 57 -8.09 13.79 -19.45
N SER A 58 -9.23 13.25 -19.89
CA SER A 58 -10.46 13.21 -19.10
C SER A 58 -10.97 11.78 -18.94
N LYS A 59 -11.55 11.48 -17.77
CA LYS A 59 -12.20 10.20 -17.48
C LYS A 59 -13.61 10.40 -16.94
N ILE A 60 -14.52 9.53 -17.36
CA ILE A 60 -15.85 9.43 -16.77
C ILE A 60 -15.79 8.40 -15.64
N VAL A 61 -16.17 8.83 -14.43
CA VAL A 61 -16.30 7.97 -13.25
C VAL A 61 -17.78 7.74 -13.00
N LEU A 62 -18.19 6.48 -12.94
CA LEU A 62 -19.57 6.10 -12.63
C LEU A 62 -19.76 6.07 -11.11
N ILE A 63 -20.88 6.60 -10.65
CA ILE A 63 -21.26 6.67 -9.23
C ILE A 63 -22.55 5.87 -9.06
N SER A 64 -22.59 5.05 -8.01
CA SER A 64 -23.75 4.27 -7.58
C SER A 64 -24.12 4.61 -6.14
N ASP A 65 -25.28 4.12 -5.68
CA ASP A 65 -25.72 4.29 -4.28
C ASP A 65 -24.78 3.62 -3.26
N SER A 66 -23.95 2.67 -3.70
CA SER A 66 -22.91 2.04 -2.88
C SER A 66 -21.58 2.80 -2.87
N THR A 67 -21.50 3.93 -3.58
CA THR A 67 -20.27 4.75 -3.64
C THR A 67 -20.18 5.63 -2.42
N THR A 68 -19.18 5.39 -1.56
CA THR A 68 -18.90 6.27 -0.42
C THR A 68 -18.20 7.54 -0.90
N VAL A 69 -18.83 8.69 -0.69
CA VAL A 69 -18.25 10.01 -0.95
C VAL A 69 -17.79 10.61 0.36
N ASN A 70 -16.48 10.84 0.48
CA ASN A 70 -15.88 11.45 1.66
C ASN A 70 -15.29 12.80 1.29
N GLN A 71 -15.47 13.78 2.16
CA GLN A 71 -14.90 15.11 2.02
C GLN A 71 -14.00 15.40 3.21
N SER A 72 -12.72 15.64 2.92
CA SER A 72 -11.78 16.16 3.91
C SER A 72 -11.96 17.68 4.00
N VAL A 73 -12.29 18.18 5.19
CA VAL A 73 -12.38 19.60 5.48
C VAL A 73 -11.23 19.97 6.41
N ALA A 74 -10.64 21.15 6.21
CA ALA A 74 -9.61 21.66 7.11
C ALA A 74 -10.21 21.78 8.53
N ALA A 75 -9.63 21.04 9.47
CA ALA A 75 -10.02 21.08 10.87
C ALA A 75 -9.06 21.97 11.67
N THR A 76 -9.60 22.63 12.69
CA THR A 76 -8.82 23.42 13.63
C THR A 76 -8.65 22.67 14.94
N LYS A 77 -7.78 23.17 15.82
CA LYS A 77 -7.61 22.59 17.17
C LYS A 77 -8.91 22.56 17.98
N ASN A 78 -9.84 23.48 17.71
CA ASN A 78 -11.13 23.56 18.38
C ASN A 78 -12.10 22.44 17.96
N ASP A 79 -11.87 21.82 16.81
CA ASP A 79 -12.66 20.70 16.31
C ASP A 79 -12.24 19.36 16.94
N LEU A 80 -11.05 19.32 17.58
CA LEU A 80 -10.56 18.16 18.31
C LEU A 80 -11.34 18.01 19.63
N LYS A 81 -12.28 17.08 19.63
CA LYS A 81 -13.10 16.72 20.79
C LYS A 81 -12.80 15.31 21.25
N VAL A 82 -12.92 15.09 22.56
CA VAL A 82 -12.82 13.75 23.14
C VAL A 82 -13.93 12.86 22.57
N GLY A 83 -13.59 11.63 22.22
CA GLY A 83 -14.50 10.66 21.60
C GLY A 83 -14.48 10.63 20.07
N LEU A 84 -13.70 11.49 19.42
CA LEU A 84 -13.46 11.40 17.97
C LEU A 84 -12.41 10.33 17.65
N ASN A 85 -12.63 9.61 16.55
CA ASN A 85 -11.61 8.74 15.98
C ASN A 85 -10.62 9.60 15.20
N VAL A 86 -9.33 9.47 15.47
CA VAL A 86 -8.28 10.25 14.80
C VAL A 86 -7.13 9.36 14.36
N ALA A 87 -6.54 9.68 13.21
CA ALA A 87 -5.23 9.17 12.83
C ALA A 87 -4.20 10.29 13.03
N VAL A 88 -3.19 10.02 13.84
CA VAL A 88 -2.10 10.96 14.10
C VAL A 88 -0.87 10.47 13.35
N ARG A 89 -0.29 11.33 12.50
CA ARG A 89 1.00 11.09 11.84
C ARG A 89 2.03 12.02 12.46
N GLY A 90 3.13 11.45 12.94
CA GLY A 90 4.17 12.18 13.65
C GLY A 90 5.27 11.25 14.17
N ASP A 91 6.21 11.85 14.90
CA ASP A 91 7.33 11.16 15.52
C ASP A 91 6.98 10.73 16.93
N GLN A 92 7.28 9.46 17.26
CA GLN A 92 7.12 8.95 18.61
C GLN A 92 8.33 9.35 19.46
N ASN A 93 8.07 9.96 20.60
CA ASN A 93 9.08 10.38 21.55
C ASN A 93 9.40 9.24 22.54
N THR A 94 10.56 9.35 23.21
CA THR A 94 11.04 8.35 24.18
C THR A 94 10.18 8.23 25.45
N ASP A 95 9.38 9.25 25.74
CA ASP A 95 8.40 9.26 26.84
C ASP A 95 7.04 8.62 26.45
N GLY A 96 6.92 8.14 25.21
CA GLY A 96 5.70 7.53 24.67
C GLY A 96 4.70 8.53 24.08
N SER A 97 4.96 9.83 24.15
CA SER A 97 4.16 10.85 23.47
C SER A 97 4.44 10.89 21.97
N VAL A 98 3.56 11.53 21.19
CA VAL A 98 3.73 11.69 19.74
C VAL A 98 3.74 13.18 19.38
N THR A 99 4.82 13.62 18.74
CA THR A 99 4.90 14.95 18.13
C THR A 99 4.26 14.89 16.75
N SER A 100 3.00 15.32 16.64
CA SER A 100 2.22 15.21 15.41
C SER A 100 2.55 16.29 14.39
N SER A 101 2.78 15.91 13.13
CA SER A 101 2.84 16.83 11.99
C SER A 101 1.52 16.93 11.23
N ASN A 102 0.67 15.89 11.31
CA ASN A 102 -0.66 15.87 10.70
C ASN A 102 -1.65 15.05 11.55
N ILE A 103 -2.87 15.55 11.71
CA ILE A 103 -3.97 14.85 12.38
C ILE A 103 -5.16 14.79 11.43
N GLU A 104 -5.65 13.58 11.15
CA GLU A 104 -6.84 13.34 10.36
C GLU A 104 -7.98 12.91 11.28
N ILE A 105 -9.11 13.62 11.22
CA ILE A 105 -10.31 13.30 12.00
C ILE A 105 -11.18 12.36 11.16
N ASN A 106 -11.69 11.30 11.79
CA ASN A 106 -12.45 10.23 11.16
C ASN A 106 -11.72 9.63 9.95
N PRO A 107 -10.50 9.10 10.15
CA PRO A 107 -9.75 8.49 9.06
C PRO A 107 -10.56 7.33 8.47
N HIS A 108 -10.77 7.36 7.16
CA HIS A 108 -11.31 6.21 6.43
C HIS A 108 -10.19 5.19 6.28
N VAL A 109 -9.95 4.41 7.34
CA VAL A 109 -9.20 3.16 7.21
C VAL A 109 -10.04 2.25 6.33
N ALA A 110 -9.66 2.14 5.06
CA ALA A 110 -10.13 1.05 4.22
C ALA A 110 -9.72 -0.23 4.94
N THR A 111 -10.68 -0.88 5.60
CA THR A 111 -10.50 -2.22 6.14
C THR A 111 -10.36 -3.13 4.93
N ILE A 112 -9.12 -3.30 4.46
CA ILE A 112 -8.75 -4.41 3.61
C ILE A 112 -8.86 -5.66 4.48
N THR A 113 -10.08 -6.15 4.73
CA THR A 113 -10.26 -7.46 5.35
C THR A 113 -9.45 -8.43 4.50
N PRO A 114 -8.34 -9.00 5.00
CA PRO A 114 -7.63 -10.00 4.24
C PRO A 114 -8.55 -11.19 4.17
N THR A 115 -9.21 -11.38 3.03
CA THR A 115 -9.91 -12.62 2.74
C THR A 115 -8.85 -13.72 2.72
N VAL A 116 -8.66 -14.38 3.86
CA VAL A 116 -7.88 -15.62 3.93
C VAL A 116 -8.63 -16.60 3.04
N LYS A 117 -8.11 -16.84 1.82
CA LYS A 117 -8.56 -17.99 1.05
C LYS A 117 -8.16 -19.23 1.85
N GLN A 118 -9.18 -19.93 2.35
CA GLN A 118 -9.01 -21.30 2.84
C GLN A 118 -8.59 -22.22 1.70
#